data_AF-A0AB35BIT6-F1
#
_entry.id   AF-A0AB35BIT6-F1
#
_cell.length_a   1.000
_cell.length_b   1.000
_cell.length_c   1.000
_cell.angle_alpha   90.00
_cell.angle_beta   90.00
_cell.angle_gamma   90.00
#
_symmetry.space_group_name_H-M   'P 1'
#
loop_
_entity.id
_entity.type
_entity.pdbx_description
1 polymer ?
#
loop_
_entity_poly.entity_id
_entity_poly.type
_entity_poly.pdbx_seq_one_letter_code
_entity_poly.pdbx_strand_id
1 'polypeptide(L)'
;MAGGFPVFRLFTAAFGSAVLVRFRMPDFSTANADSEDHAYDQADRITRDLLDALPSGCGPFTFIGALEGYPVGDILVDDTVPSTELWWAPTRYGSTWLVLGTAVDESSFWRLVNDDDDLNTLGAHGPATRQRVTVIGTLTQTN
;
A
#
# COMPACT_ATOMS: atom_id res chain seq x y z
N MET A 1 13.38 -7.17 -16.83
CA MET A 1 11.95 -7.03 -16.52
C MET A 1 11.87 -6.56 -15.09
N ALA A 2 11.09 -5.52 -14.84
CA ALA A 2 10.74 -5.04 -13.51
C ALA A 2 9.22 -5.17 -13.34
N GLY A 3 8.72 -4.90 -12.14
CA GLY A 3 7.33 -5.19 -11.78
C GLY A 3 7.22 -6.49 -10.99
N GLY A 4 5.99 -6.97 -10.84
CA GLY A 4 5.69 -8.13 -10.03
C GLY A 4 5.98 -7.93 -8.54
N PHE A 5 6.35 -6.75 -8.06
CA PHE A 5 6.45 -6.48 -6.63
C PHE A 5 5.08 -6.12 -6.05
N PRO A 6 4.85 -6.33 -4.74
CA PRO A 6 3.60 -5.94 -4.11
C PRO A 6 3.48 -4.42 -4.03
N VAL A 7 2.26 -3.92 -4.22
CA VAL A 7 1.90 -2.50 -4.15
C VAL A 7 0.76 -2.36 -3.17
N PHE A 8 0.88 -1.40 -2.25
CA PHE A 8 -0.09 -1.08 -1.23
C PHE A 8 -0.50 0.38 -1.37
N ARG A 9 -1.78 0.64 -1.61
CA ARG A 9 -2.32 1.99 -1.75
C ARG A 9 -3.38 2.21 -0.67
N LEU A 10 -3.15 3.20 0.19
CA LEU A 10 -4.01 3.52 1.32
C LEU A 10 -4.96 4.66 0.96
N PHE A 11 -6.23 4.46 1.29
CA PHE A 11 -7.30 5.42 1.07
C PHE A 11 -8.09 5.65 2.37
N THR A 12 -8.70 6.83 2.48
CA THR A 12 -9.77 7.10 3.45
C THR A 12 -11.10 7.26 2.73
N ALA A 13 -12.14 6.63 3.28
CA ALA A 13 -13.52 6.79 2.89
C ALA A 13 -14.15 8.02 3.54
N ALA A 14 -15.26 8.51 2.99
CA ALA A 14 -15.98 9.70 3.47
C ALA A 14 -16.36 9.68 4.97
N PHE A 15 -16.53 8.49 5.56
CA PHE A 15 -16.86 8.33 6.99
C PHE A 15 -15.64 8.06 7.87
N GLY A 16 -14.43 8.33 7.36
CA GLY A 16 -13.17 8.14 8.09
C GLY A 16 -12.72 6.68 8.18
N SER A 17 -13.38 5.75 7.49
CA SER A 17 -12.92 4.36 7.39
C SER A 17 -11.73 4.27 6.43
N ALA A 18 -10.68 3.54 6.80
CA ALA A 18 -9.51 3.39 5.95
C ALA A 18 -9.58 2.09 5.14
N VAL A 19 -9.18 2.16 3.87
CA VAL A 19 -9.17 1.05 2.92
C VAL A 19 -7.76 0.91 2.36
N LEU A 20 -7.18 -0.28 2.51
CA LEU A 20 -5.90 -0.64 1.93
C LEU A 20 -6.16 -1.50 0.69
N VAL A 21 -5.82 -0.96 -0.47
CA VAL A 21 -5.81 -1.69 -1.73
C VAL A 21 -4.44 -2.33 -1.91
N ARG A 22 -4.40 -3.64 -2.17
CA ARG A 22 -3.16 -4.34 -2.50
C ARG A 22 -3.27 -5.09 -3.82
N PHE A 23 -2.18 -5.09 -4.58
CA PHE A 23 -2.06 -5.83 -5.84
C PHE A 23 -0.58 -6.00 -6.19
N ARG A 24 -0.26 -6.85 -7.17
CA ARG A 24 1.11 -6.88 -7.74
C ARG A 24 1.22 -5.85 -8.85
N MET A 25 2.32 -5.09 -8.85
CA MET A 25 2.66 -4.20 -9.95
C MET A 25 2.69 -5.00 -11.26
N PRO A 26 1.98 -4.55 -12.32
CA PRO A 26 2.08 -5.17 -13.64
C PRO A 26 3.54 -5.21 -14.11
N ASP A 27 3.92 -6.26 -14.83
CA ASP A 27 5.28 -6.39 -15.34
C ASP A 27 5.57 -5.35 -16.43
N PHE A 28 6.76 -4.79 -16.42
CA PHE A 28 7.22 -3.84 -17.42
C PHE A 28 8.71 -3.99 -17.74
N SER A 29 9.11 -3.41 -18.88
CA SER A 29 10.51 -3.31 -19.27
C SER A 29 11.06 -1.94 -18.88
N THR A 30 12.06 -1.91 -18.00
CA THR A 30 12.80 -0.69 -17.64
C THR A 30 13.61 -0.10 -18.80
N ALA A 31 13.77 -0.85 -19.90
CA ALA A 31 14.38 -0.36 -21.12
C ALA A 31 13.38 0.36 -22.04
N ASN A 32 12.09 0.43 -21.68
CA ASN A 32 11.04 1.03 -22.48
C ASN A 32 10.08 1.85 -21.59
N ALA A 33 10.20 3.18 -21.64
CA ALA A 33 9.36 4.09 -20.88
C ALA A 33 7.85 3.88 -21.15
N ASP A 34 7.45 3.62 -22.40
CA ASP A 34 6.04 3.37 -22.74
C ASP A 34 5.50 2.12 -22.05
N SER A 35 6.35 1.12 -21.82
CA SER A 35 5.97 -0.10 -21.09
C SER A 35 5.76 0.17 -19.61
N GLU A 36 6.55 1.07 -19.02
CA GLU A 36 6.46 1.47 -17.63
C GLU A 36 5.20 2.32 -17.40
N ASP A 37 4.97 3.32 -18.25
CA ASP A 37 3.77 4.16 -18.21
C ASP A 37 2.50 3.32 -18.31
N HIS A 38 2.47 2.34 -19.22
CA HIS A 38 1.33 1.42 -19.35
C HIS A 38 1.10 0.58 -18.08
N ALA A 39 2.16 0.17 -17.39
CA ALA A 39 2.04 -0.61 -16.15
C ALA A 39 1.46 0.26 -15.00
N TYR A 40 1.87 1.53 -14.89
CA TYR A 40 1.29 2.46 -13.94
C TYR A 40 -0.18 2.79 -14.25
N ASP A 41 -0.52 3.00 -15.52
CA ASP A 41 -1.92 3.16 -15.97
C ASP A 41 -2.77 1.94 -15.61
N GLN A 42 -2.22 0.74 -15.75
CA GLN A 42 -2.89 -0.50 -15.39
C GLN A 42 -3.03 -0.65 -13.87
N ALA A 43 -2.02 -0.27 -13.08
CA ALA A 43 -2.11 -0.22 -11.62
C ALA A 43 -3.23 0.72 -11.14
N ASP A 44 -3.39 1.86 -11.80
CA ASP A 44 -4.47 2.82 -11.53
C ASP A 44 -5.85 2.30 -11.92
N ARG A 45 -5.96 1.50 -12.98
CA ARG A 45 -7.20 0.79 -13.34
C ARG A 45 -7.56 -0.26 -12.29
N ILE A 46 -6.60 -1.13 -11.92
CA ILE A 46 -6.79 -2.15 -10.87
C ILE A 46 -7.30 -1.51 -9.57
N THR A 47 -6.68 -0.41 -9.18
CA THR A 47 -7.06 0.32 -7.95
C THR A 47 -8.50 0.81 -8.02
N ARG A 48 -8.90 1.43 -9.14
CA ARG A 48 -10.27 1.91 -9.34
C ARG A 48 -11.28 0.79 -9.34
N ASP A 49 -11.02 -0.28 -10.09
CA ASP A 49 -11.92 -1.44 -10.19
C ASP A 49 -12.17 -2.08 -8.82
N LEU A 50 -11.12 -2.19 -7.99
CA LEU A 50 -11.23 -2.70 -6.63
C LEU A 50 -12.02 -1.78 -5.69
N LEU A 51 -11.83 -0.46 -5.80
CA LEU A 51 -12.59 0.51 -5.01
C LEU A 51 -14.06 0.58 -5.45
N ASP A 52 -14.33 0.47 -6.75
CA ASP A 52 -15.69 0.48 -7.32
C ASP A 52 -16.47 -0.79 -6.99
N ALA A 53 -15.78 -1.91 -6.74
CA ALA A 53 -16.37 -3.17 -6.29
C ALA A 53 -16.85 -3.13 -4.82
N LEU A 54 -16.48 -2.10 -4.04
CA LEU A 54 -16.98 -1.93 -2.68
C LEU A 54 -18.47 -1.54 -2.68
N PRO A 55 -19.22 -1.87 -1.60
CA PRO A 55 -20.63 -1.51 -1.48
C PRO A 55 -20.88 -0.02 -1.70
N SER A 56 -22.00 0.29 -2.37
CA SER A 56 -22.44 1.66 -2.61
C SER A 56 -22.56 2.43 -1.28
N GLY A 57 -21.82 3.53 -1.15
CA GLY A 57 -21.76 4.33 0.08
C GLY A 57 -20.42 4.30 0.82
N CYS A 58 -19.46 3.46 0.40
CA CYS A 58 -18.09 3.52 0.91
C CYS A 58 -17.29 4.72 0.36
N GLY A 59 -17.73 5.32 -0.75
CA GLY A 59 -17.10 6.50 -1.35
C GLY A 59 -17.70 7.84 -0.89
N PRO A 60 -17.08 8.98 -1.26
CA PRO A 60 -15.83 9.10 -2.00
C PRO A 60 -14.59 8.60 -1.22
N PHE A 61 -13.61 8.08 -1.97
CA PHE A 61 -12.30 7.68 -1.44
C PHE A 61 -11.26 8.78 -1.71
N THR A 62 -10.44 9.08 -0.71
CA THR A 62 -9.32 10.01 -0.82
C THR A 62 -8.02 9.26 -0.61
N PHE A 63 -7.10 9.38 -1.57
CA PHE A 63 -5.79 8.74 -1.49
C PHE A 63 -4.95 9.38 -0.38
N ILE A 64 -4.40 8.54 0.50
CA ILE A 64 -3.49 8.96 1.57
C ILE A 64 -2.05 8.83 1.09
N GLY A 65 -1.70 7.70 0.46
CA GLY A 65 -0.36 7.42 -0.01
C GLY A 65 -0.15 5.95 -0.34
N ALA A 66 1.02 5.60 -0.87
CA ALA A 66 1.36 4.25 -1.31
C ALA A 66 2.71 3.80 -0.77
N LEU A 67 2.85 2.48 -0.67
CA LEU A 67 4.11 1.77 -0.51
C LEU A 67 4.25 0.78 -1.68
N GLU A 68 5.36 0.87 -2.40
CA GLU A 68 5.76 -0.11 -3.41
C GLU A 68 6.89 -0.96 -2.82
N GLY A 69 6.71 -2.27 -2.78
CA GLY A 69 7.61 -3.18 -2.09
C GLY A 69 7.01 -3.76 -0.81
N TYR A 70 7.86 -4.33 0.03
CA TYR A 70 7.43 -5.10 1.19
C TYR A 70 7.09 -4.19 2.37
N PRO A 71 5.92 -4.39 3.00
CA PRO A 71 5.53 -3.62 4.17
C PRO A 71 6.21 -4.15 5.43
N VAL A 72 6.09 -3.39 6.52
CA VAL A 72 6.52 -3.86 7.84
C VAL A 72 5.66 -5.06 8.27
N GLY A 73 6.30 -6.22 8.40
CA GLY A 73 5.68 -7.47 8.79
C GLY A 73 4.90 -8.16 7.67
N ASP A 74 4.52 -9.41 7.91
CA ASP A 74 4.09 -10.32 6.83
C ASP A 74 2.57 -10.36 6.60
N ILE A 75 1.78 -9.83 7.54
CA ILE A 75 0.31 -9.95 7.55
C ILE A 75 -0.31 -9.33 6.28
N LEU A 76 0.25 -8.23 5.78
CA LEU A 76 -0.27 -7.56 4.59
C LEU A 76 0.02 -8.32 3.31
N VAL A 77 0.95 -9.28 3.33
CA VAL A 77 1.24 -10.16 2.20
C VAL A 77 0.29 -11.36 2.15
N ASP A 78 -0.41 -11.66 3.25
CA ASP A 78 -1.38 -12.75 3.32
C ASP A 78 -2.74 -12.37 2.72
N ASP A 79 -3.06 -12.95 1.56
CA ASP A 79 -4.28 -12.71 0.79
C ASP A 79 -5.59 -13.03 1.56
N THR A 80 -5.50 -13.79 2.66
CA THR A 80 -6.68 -14.19 3.46
C THR A 80 -7.11 -13.14 4.48
N VAL A 81 -6.33 -12.09 4.70
CA VAL A 81 -6.60 -11.05 5.72
C VAL A 81 -7.60 -10.01 5.18
N PRO A 82 -8.84 -9.94 5.71
CA PRO A 82 -9.84 -8.99 5.21
C PRO A 82 -9.77 -7.62 5.90
N SER A 83 -9.14 -7.56 7.09
CA SER A 83 -8.95 -6.32 7.85
C SER A 83 -7.80 -6.49 8.83
N THR A 84 -7.05 -5.43 9.11
CA THR A 84 -6.00 -5.43 10.14
C THR A 84 -5.84 -4.05 10.77
N GLU A 85 -5.21 -4.01 11.94
CA GLU A 85 -4.64 -2.78 12.48
C GLU A 85 -3.39 -2.42 11.68
N LEU A 86 -3.38 -1.24 11.06
CA LEU A 86 -2.29 -0.76 10.23
C LEU A 86 -1.62 0.45 10.89
N TRP A 87 -0.30 0.46 10.87
CA TRP A 87 0.52 1.64 11.11
C TRP A 87 1.01 2.21 9.79
N TRP A 88 1.02 3.52 9.65
CA TRP A 88 1.68 4.19 8.54
C TRP A 88 2.28 5.53 8.93
N ALA A 89 3.31 5.95 8.21
CA ALA A 89 3.96 7.23 8.40
C ALA A 89 4.38 7.83 7.04
N PRO A 90 4.34 9.17 6.89
CA PRO A 90 4.82 9.83 5.70
C PRO A 90 6.34 9.69 5.55
N THR A 91 6.79 9.63 4.31
CA THR A 91 8.22 9.60 3.96
C THR A 91 8.74 10.99 3.61
N ARG A 92 10.07 11.13 3.52
CA ARG A 92 10.70 12.37 3.03
C ARG A 92 10.37 12.70 1.57
N TYR A 93 9.84 11.75 0.82
CA TYR A 93 9.52 11.88 -0.61
C TYR A 93 8.13 12.50 -0.86
N GLY A 94 7.45 12.92 0.20
CA GLY A 94 6.14 13.60 0.12
C GLY A 94 4.98 12.70 0.50
N SER A 95 3.78 13.29 0.52
CA SER A 95 2.55 12.64 1.01
C SER A 95 2.09 11.45 0.17
N THR A 96 2.54 11.35 -1.09
CA THR A 96 2.25 10.21 -1.97
C THR A 96 2.92 8.91 -1.52
N TRP A 97 3.97 8.98 -0.72
CA TRP A 97 4.79 7.84 -0.31
C TRP A 97 4.75 7.64 1.21
N LEU A 98 4.39 6.43 1.62
CA LEU A 98 4.26 6.03 3.02
C LEU A 98 5.16 4.83 3.31
N VAL A 99 5.63 4.73 4.54
CA VAL A 99 5.99 3.43 5.12
C VAL A 99 4.78 2.94 5.89
N LEU A 100 4.39 1.68 5.68
CA LEU A 100 3.24 1.09 6.33
C LEU A 100 3.50 -0.37 6.72
N GLY A 101 2.73 -0.85 7.68
CA GLY A 101 2.72 -2.26 8.06
C GLY A 101 2.07 -2.53 9.41
N THR A 102 2.28 -3.73 9.92
CA THR A 102 1.63 -4.20 11.16
C THR A 102 2.64 -4.33 12.29
N ALA A 103 2.32 -3.75 13.45
CA ALA A 103 3.13 -3.82 14.65
C ALA A 103 2.24 -3.73 15.89
N VAL A 104 2.72 -4.24 17.03
CA VAL A 104 2.00 -4.25 18.31
C VAL A 104 1.76 -2.82 18.82
N ASP A 105 2.78 -1.98 18.68
CA ASP A 105 2.83 -0.60 19.16
C ASP A 105 3.73 0.27 18.25
N GLU A 106 3.68 1.59 18.45
CA GLU A 106 4.44 2.55 17.62
C GLU A 106 5.96 2.37 17.74
N SER A 107 6.47 2.01 18.93
CA SER A 107 7.92 1.81 19.11
C SER A 107 8.39 0.56 18.38
N SER A 108 7.59 -0.51 18.41
CA SER A 108 7.81 -1.72 17.62
C SER A 108 7.76 -1.43 16.12
N PHE A 109 6.83 -0.59 15.66
CA PHE A 109 6.77 -0.16 14.26
C PHE A 109 8.06 0.54 13.85
N TRP A 110 8.47 1.59 14.57
CA TRP A 110 9.70 2.32 14.25
C TRP A 110 10.96 1.46 14.34
N ARG A 111 11.03 0.53 15.30
CA ARG A 111 12.14 -0.42 15.37
C ARG A 111 12.22 -1.26 14.09
N LEU A 112 11.11 -1.84 13.65
CA LEU A 112 11.09 -2.65 12.43
C LEU A 112 11.42 -1.83 11.18
N VAL A 113 10.96 -0.59 11.10
CA VAL A 113 11.32 0.33 10.00
C VAL A 113 12.81 0.66 9.99
N ASN A 114 13.42 0.84 11.16
CA ASN A 114 14.84 1.18 11.27
C ASN A 114 15.76 -0.04 11.08
N ASP A 115 15.29 -1.23 11.44
CA ASP A 115 16.02 -2.50 11.28
C ASP A 115 16.02 -2.97 9.81
N ASP A 116 15.07 -2.51 8.98
CA ASP A 116 14.99 -2.79 7.56
C ASP A 116 15.65 -1.65 6.76
N ASP A 117 16.78 -1.94 6.10
CA ASP A 117 17.56 -0.95 5.37
C ASP A 117 16.74 -0.28 4.25
N ASP A 118 15.91 -1.04 3.53
CA ASP A 118 15.11 -0.51 2.43
C ASP A 118 14.08 0.48 2.97
N LEU A 119 13.35 0.12 4.04
CA LEU A 119 12.36 1.00 4.66
C LEU A 119 13.00 2.21 5.36
N ASN A 120 14.15 2.02 6.01
CA ASN A 120 14.88 3.11 6.66
C ASN A 120 15.36 4.15 5.64
N THR A 121 15.78 3.72 4.44
CA THR A 121 16.19 4.65 3.38
C THR A 121 15.05 5.56 2.91
N LEU A 122 13.79 5.17 3.12
CA LEU A 122 12.63 5.99 2.80
C LEU A 122 12.51 7.22 3.70
N GLY A 123 13.21 7.26 4.84
CA GLY A 123 13.22 8.40 5.74
C GLY A 123 11.83 8.73 6.26
N ALA A 124 11.07 7.69 6.62
CA ALA A 124 9.79 7.84 7.30
C ALA A 124 9.97 8.59 8.62
N HIS A 125 9.03 9.48 8.94
CA HIS A 125 9.11 10.32 10.12
C HIS A 125 7.76 10.43 10.83
N GLY A 126 7.84 10.60 12.15
CA GLY A 126 6.68 10.53 13.03
C GLY A 126 5.94 11.84 13.26
N PRO A 127 4.75 11.76 13.89
CA PRO A 127 4.18 10.54 14.49
C PRO A 127 3.58 9.58 13.45
N ALA A 128 3.62 8.27 13.75
CA ALA A 128 2.93 7.28 12.93
C ALA A 128 1.43 7.28 13.26
N THR A 129 0.59 7.03 12.25
CA THR A 129 -0.86 6.90 12.42
C THR A 129 -1.23 5.42 12.54
N ARG A 130 -2.10 5.09 13.50
CA ARG A 130 -2.66 3.76 13.68
C ARG A 130 -4.15 3.77 13.40
N GLN A 131 -4.61 2.87 12.53
CA GLN A 131 -6.04 2.68 12.31
C GLN A 131 -6.34 1.27 11.82
N ARG A 132 -7.54 0.78 12.15
CA ARG A 132 -8.10 -0.40 11.50
C ARG A 132 -8.41 -0.11 10.03
N VAL A 133 -7.86 -0.94 9.14
CA VAL A 133 -8.10 -0.85 7.69
C VAL A 133 -8.85 -2.08 7.19
N THR A 134 -9.74 -1.88 6.23
CA THR A 134 -10.26 -2.95 5.39
C THR A 134 -9.26 -3.22 4.27
N VAL A 135 -8.89 -4.48 4.06
CA VAL A 135 -7.92 -4.87 3.04
C VAL A 135 -8.66 -5.48 1.86
N ILE A 136 -8.38 -4.98 0.66
CA ILE A 136 -8.97 -5.47 -0.59
C ILE A 136 -7.92 -5.70 -1.66
N GLY A 137 -8.22 -6.57 -2.62
CA GLY A 137 -7.29 -7.01 -3.65
C GLY A 137 -6.40 -8.17 -3.20
N THR A 138 -5.58 -8.65 -4.14
CA THR A 138 -4.78 -9.87 -4.00
C THR A 138 -3.39 -9.70 -4.58
N LEU A 139 -2.41 -10.35 -3.94
CA LEU A 139 -1.03 -10.43 -4.38
C LEU A 139 -0.72 -11.73 -5.13
N THR A 140 -1.67 -12.66 -5.23
CA THR A 140 -1.54 -13.84 -6.10
C THR A 140 -1.92 -13.49 -7.54
N GLN A 141 -1.04 -13.81 -8.49
CA GLN A 141 -1.42 -13.79 -9.90
C GLN A 141 -2.41 -14.95 -10.12
N THR A 142 -3.67 -14.64 -10.41
CA THR A 142 -4.51 -15.56 -11.17
C THR A 142 -3.88 -15.69 -12.55
N ASN A 143 -3.16 -16.80 -12.76
CA ASN A 143 -2.73 -17.29 -14.08
C ASN A 143 -3.92 -17.39 -15.04
#